data_AF-A0A6H9L0B2-F1
#
_entry.id   AF-A0A6H9L0B2-F1
#
_cell.length_a   1.000
_cell.length_b   1.000
_cell.length_c   1.000
_cell.angle_alpha   90.00
_cell.angle_beta   90.00
_cell.angle_gamma   90.00
#
_symmetry.space_group_name_H-M   'P 1'
#
loop_
_entity.id
_entity.type
_entity.pdbx_description
1 polymer ?
#
loop_
_entity_poly.entity_id
_entity_poly.type
_entity_poly.pdbx_seq_one_letter_code
_entity_poly.pdbx_strand_id
1 'polypeptide(L)'
;MQVHYSKKPFKDADSLIVSLAGKQKQNTFVVTNDREVIRNVKFLGCKGISPNSLFSLKGNLEKETRTQRLKLGKEGINKTEKEELLKLFSQSD
;
A
#
# COMPACT_ATOMS: atom_id res chain seq x y z
N MET A 1 5.95 -1.89 12.40
CA MET A 1 5.96 -3.02 11.45
C MET A 1 6.44 -4.26 12.19
N GLN A 2 5.64 -5.33 12.27
CA GLN A 2 6.00 -6.57 12.98
C GLN A 2 6.47 -7.62 11.97
N VAL A 3 7.59 -8.28 12.24
CA VAL A 3 8.16 -9.34 11.39
C VAL A 3 7.97 -10.69 12.07
N HIS A 4 7.44 -11.67 11.35
CA HIS A 4 7.26 -13.04 11.84
C HIS A 4 8.14 -14.00 11.03
N TYR A 5 8.90 -14.84 11.72
CA TYR A 5 9.72 -15.89 11.11
C TYR A 5 9.04 -17.25 11.32
N SER A 6 8.92 -18.05 10.26
CA SER A 6 8.56 -19.46 10.40
C SER A 6 9.74 -20.22 11.03
N LYS A 7 9.51 -20.93 12.14
CA LYS A 7 10.51 -21.81 12.76
C LYS A 7 10.33 -23.23 12.21
N LYS A 8 11.41 -23.85 11.73
CA LYS A 8 11.45 -25.30 11.46
C LYS A 8 11.24 -26.06 12.80
N PRO A 9 10.53 -27.21 12.81
CA PRO A 9 10.27 -28.07 11.67
C PRO A 9 8.84 -28.03 11.10
N PHE A 10 7.87 -27.36 11.73
CA PHE A 10 6.45 -27.50 11.34
C PHE A 10 5.63 -26.21 11.46
N LYS A 11 5.97 -25.20 10.67
CA LYS A 11 4.96 -24.24 10.19
C LYS A 11 5.38 -23.76 8.82
N ASP A 12 4.78 -24.39 7.82
CA ASP A 12 4.76 -23.87 6.46
C ASP A 12 4.39 -22.38 6.48
N ALA A 13 5.12 -21.58 5.72
CA ALA A 13 4.94 -20.13 5.68
C ALA A 13 3.48 -19.81 5.30
N ASP A 14 2.89 -20.60 4.42
CA ASP A 14 1.53 -20.45 3.94
C ASP A 14 0.52 -20.66 5.06
N SER A 15 0.71 -21.71 5.87
CA SER A 15 -0.11 -21.97 7.06
C SER A 15 -0.02 -20.83 8.08
N LEU A 16 1.16 -20.25 8.28
CA LEU A 16 1.34 -19.10 9.17
C LEU A 16 0.61 -17.86 8.62
N ILE A 17 0.73 -17.59 7.33
CA ILE A 17 0.06 -16.47 6.65
C ILE A 17 -1.46 -16.59 6.80
N VAL A 18 -2.03 -17.76 6.49
CA VAL A 18 -3.48 -18.02 6.60
C VAL A 18 -3.95 -17.88 8.04
N SER A 19 -3.19 -18.42 9.01
CA SER A 19 -3.52 -18.30 10.43
C SER A 19 -3.52 -16.86 10.93
N LEU A 20 -2.53 -16.06 10.53
CA LEU A 20 -2.45 -14.64 10.89
C LEU A 20 -3.58 -13.84 10.24
N ALA A 21 -3.85 -14.08 8.96
CA ALA A 21 -4.93 -13.43 8.22
C ALA A 21 -6.30 -13.71 8.87
N GLY A 22 -6.56 -14.98 9.25
CA GLY A 22 -7.80 -15.37 9.93
C GLY A 22 -8.03 -14.68 11.28
N LYS A 23 -6.96 -14.31 12.00
CA LYS A 23 -7.06 -13.58 13.28
C LYS A 23 -7.40 -12.10 13.12
N GLN A 24 -6.96 -11.47 12.02
CA GLN A 24 -7.10 -10.03 11.83
C GLN A 24 -8.34 -9.62 10.99
N LYS A 25 -9.01 -10.57 10.32
CA LYS A 25 -10.30 -10.39 9.59
C LYS A 25 -10.29 -9.21 8.58
N GLN A 26 -11.47 -8.67 8.24
CA GLN A 26 -11.88 -8.08 6.94
C GLN A 26 -11.02 -6.94 6.32
N ASN A 27 -9.98 -6.46 6.99
CA ASN A 27 -9.07 -5.42 6.47
C ASN A 27 -7.62 -5.87 6.29
N THR A 28 -7.33 -7.17 6.38
CA THR A 28 -5.98 -7.68 6.12
C THR A 28 -5.72 -7.85 4.62
N PHE A 29 -4.60 -7.28 4.16
CA PHE A 29 -4.06 -7.50 2.82
C PHE A 29 -2.95 -8.55 2.89
N VAL A 30 -3.05 -9.57 2.05
CA VAL A 30 -2.04 -10.61 1.91
C VAL A 30 -1.44 -10.51 0.52
N VAL A 31 -0.12 -10.28 0.48
CA VAL A 31 0.62 -10.11 -0.77
C VAL A 31 1.43 -11.37 -1.03
N THR A 32 1.05 -12.14 -2.06
CA THR A 32 1.73 -13.38 -2.45
C THR A 32 1.44 -13.72 -3.91
N ASN A 33 2.33 -14.48 -4.56
CA ASN A 33 2.06 -15.07 -5.88
C ASN A 33 1.37 -16.43 -5.77
N ASP A 34 1.30 -17.01 -4.56
CA ASP A 34 0.68 -18.30 -4.35
C ASP A 34 -0.85 -18.22 -4.47
N ARG A 35 -1.41 -18.97 -5.42
CA ARG A 35 -2.85 -18.95 -5.73
C ARG A 35 -3.68 -19.65 -4.66
N GLU A 36 -3.13 -20.66 -4.01
CA GLU A 36 -3.82 -21.40 -2.95
C GLU A 36 -3.92 -20.53 -1.69
N VAL A 37 -2.83 -19.86 -1.31
CA VAL A 37 -2.85 -18.89 -0.20
C VAL A 37 -3.84 -17.77 -0.47
N ILE A 38 -3.85 -17.18 -1.68
CA ILE A 38 -4.83 -16.15 -2.07
C ILE A 38 -6.27 -16.66 -1.93
N ARG A 39 -6.54 -17.89 -2.35
CA ARG A 39 -7.86 -18.50 -2.25
C ARG A 39 -8.27 -18.67 -0.77
N ASN A 40 -7.38 -19.23 0.05
CA ASN A 40 -7.62 -19.49 1.46
C ASN A 40 -7.90 -18.20 2.25
N VAL A 41 -7.10 -17.15 2.02
CA VAL A 41 -7.30 -15.86 2.73
C VAL A 41 -8.56 -15.12 2.24
N LYS A 42 -8.96 -15.29 0.97
CA LYS A 42 -10.24 -14.74 0.47
C LYS A 42 -11.45 -15.38 1.15
N PHE A 43 -11.43 -16.70 1.38
CA PHE A 43 -12.48 -17.37 2.15
C PHE A 43 -12.59 -16.85 3.59
N LEU A 44 -11.49 -16.37 4.17
CA LEU A 44 -11.44 -15.75 5.48
C LEU A 44 -11.84 -14.25 5.47
N GLY A 45 -12.27 -13.71 4.32
CA GLY A 45 -12.67 -12.32 4.16
C GLY A 45 -11.50 -11.33 4.01
N CYS A 46 -10.28 -11.82 3.78
CA CYS A 46 -9.10 -10.98 3.55
C CYS A 46 -8.93 -10.67 2.05
N LYS A 47 -8.12 -9.64 1.74
CA LYS A 47 -7.80 -9.26 0.36
C LYS A 47 -6.45 -9.85 -0.05
N GLY A 48 -6.47 -10.87 -0.90
CA GLY A 48 -5.27 -11.43 -1.53
C GLY A 48 -4.87 -10.67 -2.80
N ILE A 49 -3.63 -10.21 -2.90
CA ILE A 49 -3.10 -9.40 -4.01
C ILE A 49 -1.74 -9.98 -4.46
N SER A 50 -1.45 -9.96 -5.76
CA SER A 50 -0.11 -10.33 -6.27
C SER A 50 0.90 -9.18 -6.08
N PRO A 51 2.19 -9.46 -5.86
CA PRO A 51 3.25 -8.46 -5.89
C PRO A 51 3.17 -7.55 -7.12
N ASN A 52 2.95 -8.11 -8.31
CA ASN A 52 2.86 -7.31 -9.55
C ASN A 52 1.70 -6.31 -9.50
N SER A 53 0.53 -6.73 -9.02
CA SER A 53 -0.62 -5.85 -8.83
C SER A 53 -0.35 -4.74 -7.82
N LEU A 54 0.38 -5.06 -6.73
CA LEU A 54 0.80 -4.08 -5.74
C LEU A 54 1.78 -3.05 -6.34
N PHE A 55 2.73 -3.50 -7.16
CA PHE A 55 3.67 -2.61 -7.86
C PHE A 55 2.96 -1.72 -8.88
N SER A 56 1.98 -2.24 -9.64
CA SER A 56 1.18 -1.43 -10.56
C SER A 56 0.38 -0.35 -9.82
N LEU A 57 -0.20 -0.67 -8.67
CA LEU A 57 -0.89 0.31 -7.82
C LEU A 57 0.06 1.40 -7.34
N LYS A 58 1.27 1.03 -6.86
CA LYS A 58 2.29 1.99 -6.45
C LYS A 58 2.73 2.90 -7.61
N GLY A 59 3.00 2.32 -8.78
CA GLY A 59 3.41 3.08 -9.96
C GLY A 59 2.32 4.02 -10.47
N ASN A 60 1.04 3.66 -10.35
CA ASN A 60 -0.07 4.54 -10.69
C ASN A 60 -0.22 5.69 -9.69
N LEU A 61 -0.06 5.43 -8.39
CA LEU A 61 -0.01 6.47 -7.35
C LEU A 61 1.12 7.48 -7.59
N GLU A 62 2.31 6.99 -7.97
CA GLU A 62 3.45 7.85 -8.31
C GLU A 62 3.19 8.69 -9.57
N LYS A 63 2.53 8.10 -10.58
CA LYS A 63 2.13 8.80 -11.81
C LYS A 63 1.03 9.84 -11.58
N GLU A 64 0.03 9.54 -10.77
CA GLU A 64 -1.01 10.49 -10.38
C GLU A 64 -0.42 11.66 -9.59
N THR A 65 0.46 11.38 -8.62
CA THR A 65 1.18 12.42 -7.86
C THR A 65 2.00 13.30 -8.78
N ARG A 66 2.71 12.71 -9.76
CA ARG A 66 3.46 13.46 -10.78
C ARG A 66 2.54 14.31 -11.65
N THR A 67 1.38 13.79 -12.06
CA THR A 67 0.42 14.51 -12.90
C THR A 67 -0.21 15.68 -12.16
N GLN A 68 -0.54 15.51 -10.87
CA GLN A 68 -1.03 16.61 -10.03
C GLN A 68 0.04 17.70 -9.84
N ARG A 69 1.31 17.32 -9.60
CA ARG A 69 2.43 18.27 -9.55
C ARG A 69 2.64 19.01 -10.88
N LEU A 70 2.47 18.34 -12.02
CA LEU A 70 2.56 18.98 -13.34
C LEU A 70 1.37 19.88 -13.66
N LYS A 71 0.16 19.56 -13.18
CA LYS A 71 -1.02 20.45 -13.31
C LYS A 71 -0.82 21.74 -12.49
N LEU A 72 -0.36 21.62 -11.25
CA LEU A 72 0.01 22.76 -10.39
C LEU A 72 1.17 23.61 -10.96
N GLY A 73 2.04 23.01 -11.78
CA GLY A 73 3.12 23.73 -12.47
C GLY A 73 2.70 24.40 -13.79
N LYS A 74 1.51 24.07 -14.33
CA LYS A 74 0.99 24.60 -15.61
C LYS A 74 -0.18 25.57 -15.42
N GLU A 75 -0.96 25.41 -14.37
CA GLU A 75 -1.78 26.51 -13.86
C GLU A 75 -0.79 27.48 -13.23
N GLY A 76 -0.55 28.61 -13.92
CA GLY A 76 0.34 29.65 -13.43
C GLY A 76 -0.20 30.17 -12.10
N ILE A 77 0.28 29.59 -11.00
CA ILE A 77 0.04 30.05 -9.64
C ILE A 77 0.30 31.55 -9.67
N ASN A 78 -0.75 32.34 -9.44
CA ASN A 78 -0.62 33.78 -9.47
C ASN A 78 0.41 34.17 -8.40
N LYS A 79 1.18 35.23 -8.64
CA LYS A 79 2.29 35.64 -7.76
C LYS A 79 1.86 35.73 -6.29
N THR A 80 0.59 36.12 -6.05
CA THR A 80 -0.07 36.17 -4.75
C THR A 80 -0.27 34.80 -4.10
N GLU A 81 -0.77 33.80 -4.85
CA GLU A 81 -0.98 32.43 -4.34
C GLU A 81 0.35 31.74 -3.99
N LYS A 82 1.41 32.08 -4.73
CA LYS A 82 2.77 31.57 -4.47
C LYS A 82 3.31 32.05 -3.12
N GLU A 83 3.04 33.31 -2.75
CA GLU A 83 3.49 33.88 -1.48
C GLU A 83 2.72 33.33 -0.28
N GLU A 84 1.42 33.05 -0.44
CA GLU A 84 0.61 32.39 0.61
C GLU A 84 1.01 30.94 0.85
N LEU A 85 1.26 30.17 -0.22
CA LEU A 85 1.75 28.80 -0.11
C LEU A 85 3.12 28.73 0.60
N LEU A 86 4.03 29.64 0.27
CA LEU A 86 5.35 29.72 0.94
C LEU A 86 5.22 30.00 2.45
N LYS A 87 4.27 30.86 2.87
CA LYS A 87 4.01 31.12 4.29
C LYS A 87 3.47 29.89 5.02
N LEU A 88 2.55 29.14 4.40
CA LEU A 88 1.96 27.93 5.00
C LEU A 88 2.99 26.82 5.26
N PHE A 89 3.97 26.65 4.37
CA PHE A 89 5.03 25.66 4.55
C PHE A 89 6.14 26.10 5.52
N SER A 90 6.25 27.39 5.81
CA SER A 90 7.25 27.93 6.76
C SER A 90 6.78 27.86 8.22
N GLN A 91 5.52 27.47 8.47
CA GLN A 91 4.91 27.41 9.80
C GLN A 91 4.69 25.97 10.31
N SER A 92 5.23 24.97 9.62
CA SER A 92 5.09 23.55 9.96
C SER A 92 6.37 22.94 10.57
N ASP A 93 7.05 23.71 11.43
CA ASP A 93 8.09 23.22 12.36
C ASP A 93 7.59 23.33 13.81
#